data_AF-C0VNX5-F1
#
_entry.id   AF-C0VNX5-F1
#
_cell.length_a   1.000
_cell.length_b   1.000
_cell.length_c   1.000
_cell.angle_alpha   90.00
_cell.angle_beta   90.00
_cell.angle_gamma   90.00
#
_symmetry.space_group_name_H-M   'P 1'
#
loop_
_entity.id
_entity.type
_entity.pdbx_description
1 polymer ?
#
loop_
_entity_poly.entity_id
_entity_poly.type
_entity_poly.pdbx_seq_one_letter_code
_entity_poly.pdbx_strand_id
1 'polypeptide(L)' 'MEKELAFETVAKIIHDRGVELIVGGNPAFETEFVLFYIESTMMAWGYKSPKVAAYCDAIKAENDNFRAMGLC' A
#
# COMPACT_ATOMS: atom_id res chain seq x y z
N MET A 1 -4.44 -7.83 20.72
CA MET A 1 -4.30 -7.84 19.25
C MET A 1 -2.92 -8.36 18.94
N GLU A 2 -2.79 -9.43 18.17
CA GLU A 2 -1.47 -9.90 17.73
C GLU A 2 -0.84 -8.86 16.81
N LYS A 3 0.49 -8.71 16.88
CA LYS A 3 1.24 -7.68 16.13
C LYS A 3 0.94 -7.76 14.63
N GLU A 4 0.86 -8.98 14.10
CA GLU A 4 0.54 -9.25 12.69
C GLU A 4 -0.80 -8.65 12.27
N LEU A 5 -1.84 -8.85 13.09
CA LEU A 5 -3.18 -8.32 12.85
C LEU A 5 -3.22 -6.78 12.90
N ALA A 6 -2.39 -6.16 13.74
CA ALA A 6 -2.29 -4.70 13.79
C ALA A 6 -1.73 -4.12 12.48
N PHE A 7 -0.67 -4.72 11.94
CA PHE A 7 -0.12 -4.28 10.65
C PHE A 7 -1.08 -4.51 9.49
N GLU A 8 -1.77 -5.66 9.44
CA GLU A 8 -2.79 -5.90 8.42
C GLU A 8 -3.94 -4.88 8.47
N THR A 9 -4.38 -4.52 9.67
CA THR A 9 -5.44 -3.54 9.88
C THR A 9 -5.02 -2.15 9.41
N VAL A 10 -3.81 -1.71 9.80
CA VAL A 10 -3.28 -0.40 9.39
C VAL A 10 -3.03 -0.35 7.89
N ALA A 11 -2.42 -1.39 7.32
CA ALA A 11 -2.19 -1.48 5.87
C ALA A 11 -3.50 -1.42 5.08
N LYS A 12 -4.57 -2.09 5.55
CA LYS A 12 -5.90 -2.00 4.93
C LYS A 12 -6.44 -0.57 4.92
N ILE A 13 -6.37 0.15 6.04
CA ILE A 13 -6.88 1.53 6.12
C ILE A 13 -6.13 2.43 5.13
N ILE A 14 -4.82 2.26 5.03
CA ILE A 14 -3.96 3.05 4.13
C ILE A 14 -4.27 2.71 2.67
N HIS A 15 -4.39 1.42 2.36
CA HIS A 15 -4.79 0.94 1.04
C HIS A 15 -6.14 1.53 0.61
N ASP A 16 -7.16 1.42 1.46
CA ASP A 16 -8.52 1.91 1.15
C ASP A 16 -8.50 3.42 0.84
N ARG A 17 -7.69 4.21 1.55
CA ARG A 17 -7.48 5.64 1.24
C ARG A 17 -6.79 5.86 -0.11
N GLY A 18 -5.83 5.01 -0.47
CA GLY A 18 -5.21 5.06 -1.80
C GLY A 18 -6.20 4.74 -2.92
N VAL A 19 -7.07 3.76 -2.70
CA VAL A 19 -8.15 3.42 -3.64
C VAL A 19 -9.09 4.60 -3.84
N GLU A 20 -9.47 5.31 -2.78
CA GLU A 20 -10.31 6.51 -2.89
C GLU A 20 -9.66 7.59 -3.77
N LEU A 21 -8.35 7.82 -3.63
CA LEU A 21 -7.60 8.76 -4.49
C LEU A 21 -7.61 8.33 -5.96
N ILE A 22 -7.30 7.05 -6.22
CA ILE A 22 -7.24 6.46 -7.56
C ILE A 22 -8.61 6.53 -8.24
N VAL A 23 -9.68 6.15 -7.53
CA VAL A 23 -11.07 6.26 -8.02
C VAL A 23 -11.44 7.72 -8.30
N GLY A 24 -10.91 8.66 -7.51
CA GLY A 24 -11.03 10.09 -7.75
C GLY A 24 -10.17 10.63 -8.90
N GLY A 25 -9.42 9.79 -9.60
CA GLY A 25 -8.55 10.16 -10.73
C GLY A 25 -7.20 10.75 -10.33
N ASN A 26 -6.80 10.60 -9.06
CA ASN A 26 -5.52 11.09 -8.56
C ASN A 26 -4.55 9.93 -8.31
N PRO A 27 -3.24 10.10 -8.57
CA PRO A 27 -2.26 9.12 -8.14
C PRO A 27 -2.21 9.04 -6.60
N ALA A 28 -1.84 7.87 -6.10
CA ALA A 28 -1.70 7.59 -4.66
C ALA A 28 -0.23 7.25 -4.32
N PHE A 29 0.71 8.08 -4.77
CA PHE A 29 2.15 7.79 -4.63
C PHE A 29 2.60 7.71 -3.17
N GLU A 30 2.12 8.61 -2.32
CA GLU A 30 2.42 8.58 -0.88
C GLU A 30 1.85 7.32 -0.24
N THR A 31 0.67 6.87 -0.66
CA THR A 31 0.08 5.61 -0.19
C THR A 31 0.95 4.42 -0.54
N GLU A 32 1.48 4.35 -1.77
CA GLU A 32 2.43 3.32 -2.20
C GLU A 32 3.66 3.29 -1.28
N PHE A 33 4.30 4.45 -1.06
CA PHE A 33 5.47 4.53 -0.18
C PHE A 33 5.17 4.06 1.23
N VAL A 34 4.06 4.49 1.83
CA VAL A 34 3.70 4.11 3.19
C VAL A 34 3.42 2.61 3.30
N LEU A 35 2.75 2.00 2.32
CA LEU A 35 2.50 0.55 2.29
C LEU A 35 3.81 -0.24 2.21
N PHE A 36 4.75 0.17 1.35
CA PHE A 36 6.07 -0.47 1.30
C PHE A 36 6.88 -0.30 2.59
N TYR A 37 6.77 0.86 3.27
CA TYR A 37 7.39 1.04 4.58
C TYR A 37 6.78 0.12 5.65
N ILE A 38 5.46 -0.10 5.61
CA ILE A 38 4.79 -1.07 6.49
C ILE A 38 5.31 -2.48 6.21
N GLU A 39 5.35 -2.90 4.94
CA GLU A 39 5.85 -4.23 4.56
C GLU A 39 7.32 -4.40 5.00
N SER A 40 8.17 -3.40 4.78
CA SER A 40 9.56 -3.41 5.24
C SER A 40 9.68 -3.49 6.76
N THR A 41 8.79 -2.83 7.50
CA THR A 41 8.78 -2.89 8.97
C THR A 41 8.38 -4.28 9.47
N MET A 42 7.39 -4.91 8.83
CA MET A 42 6.99 -6.28 9.14
C MET A 42 8.13 -7.27 8.88
N MET A 43 8.84 -7.11 7.75
CA MET A 43 10.02 -7.93 7.44
C MET A 43 11.12 -7.77 8.50
N ALA A 44 11.38 -6.55 8.97
CA ALA A 44 12.34 -6.31 10.06
C ALA A 44 11.92 -6.98 11.39
N TRP A 45 10.62 -7.23 11.58
CA TRP A 45 10.08 -7.94 12.73
C TRP A 45 10.01 -9.46 12.52
N GLY A 46 10.45 -9.97 11.36
CA GLY A 46 10.64 -11.39 11.11
C GLY A 46 9.43 -12.12 10.52
N TYR A 47 8.42 -11.41 10.01
CA TYR A 47 7.28 -12.07 9.36
C TYR A 47 6.79 -11.31 8.13
N LYS A 48 5.96 -11.99 7.32
CA LYS A 48 5.38 -11.49 6.07
C LYS A 48 3.88 -11.71 6.09
N SER A 49 3.11 -10.80 5.48
CA SER A 49 1.67 -10.99 5.28
C SER A 49 1.35 -10.95 3.79
N PRO A 50 0.78 -12.03 3.22
CA PRO A 50 0.29 -12.04 1.85
C PRO A 50 -0.77 -10.96 1.58
N LYS A 51 -1.54 -10.56 2.60
CA LYS A 51 -2.54 -9.50 2.45
C LYS A 51 -1.88 -8.13 2.27
N VAL A 52 -0.85 -7.84 3.07
CA VAL A 52 -0.12 -6.57 2.96
C VAL A 52 0.63 -6.49 1.63
N ALA A 53 1.25 -7.58 1.19
CA ALA A 53 1.87 -7.65 -0.13
C ALA A 53 0.87 -7.35 -1.25
N ALA A 54 -0.32 -7.98 -1.20
CA ALA A 54 -1.38 -7.72 -2.18
C ALA A 54 -1.85 -6.25 -2.19
N TYR A 55 -1.88 -5.57 -1.03
CA TYR A 55 -2.18 -4.15 -0.96
C TYR A 55 -1.09 -3.29 -1.61
N CYS A 56 0.19 -3.63 -1.41
CA CYS A 56 1.31 -2.94 -2.05
C CYS A 56 1.23 -3.09 -3.57
N ASP A 57 1.05 -4.33 -4.05
CA ASP A 57 0.98 -4.64 -5.48
C ASP A 57 -0.18 -3.91 -6.17
N ALA A 58 -1.36 -3.87 -5.53
CA ALA A 58 -2.54 -3.20 -6.08
C ALA A 58 -2.33 -1.69 -6.27
N ILE A 59 -1.85 -0.99 -5.24
CA ILE A 59 -1.60 0.46 -5.33
C ILE A 59 -0.45 0.75 -6.30
N LYS A 60 0.60 -0.06 -6.28
CA LYS A 60 1.73 0.11 -7.21
C LYS A 60 1.30 -0.02 -8.66
N ALA A 61 0.49 -1.03 -8.99
CA ALA A 61 0.02 -1.24 -10.36
C ALA A 61 -0.76 -0.02 -10.88
N GLU A 62 -1.64 0.56 -10.06
CA GLU A 62 -2.40 1.75 -10.45
C GLU A 62 -1.51 2.99 -10.56
N ASN A 63 -0.59 3.20 -9.61
CA ASN A 63 0.37 4.30 -9.70
C ASN A 63 1.30 4.19 -10.91
N ASP A 64 1.67 2.98 -11.32
CA ASP A 64 2.45 2.76 -12.53
C ASP A 64 1.67 3.18 -13.79
N ASN A 65 0.33 3.04 -13.81
CA ASN A 65 -0.50 3.61 -14.87
C ASN A 65 -0.41 5.14 -14.90
N PHE A 66 -0.49 5.81 -13.74
CA PHE A 66 -0.32 7.28 -13.66
C PHE A 66 1.08 7.73 -14.09
N ARG A 67 2.13 7.00 -13.69
CA ARG A 67 3.52 7.26 -14.14
C ARG A 67 3.66 7.12 -15.65
N ALA A 68 3.03 6.10 -16.25
CA ALA A 68 3.02 5.90 -17.69
C ALA A 68 2.31 7.03 -18.45
N MET A 69 1.38 7.75 -17.80
CA MET A 69 0.73 8.94 -18.32
C MET A 69 1.58 10.22 -18.17
N GLY A 70 2.76 10.14 -17.55
CA GLY A 70 3.65 11.29 -17.33
C GLY A 70 3.31 12.11 -16.08
N LEU A 71 2.46 11.59 -15.19
CA LEU A 71 2.18 12.20 -13.89
C LEU A 71 3.26 11.72 -12.90
N CYS A 72 4.18 12.62 -12.56
CA CYS A 72 5.33 12.43 -11.66
C CYS A 72 5.54 13.70 -10.86
#